data_AF-A0A1A2L4H8-F1
#
_entry.id   AF-A0A1A2L4H8-F1
#
_cell.length_a   1.000
_cell.length_b   1.000
_cell.length_c   1.000
_cell.angle_alpha   90.00
_cell.angle_beta   90.00
_cell.angle_gamma   90.00
#
_symmetry.space_group_name_H-M   'P 1'
#
loop_
_entity.id
_entity.type
_entity.pdbx_description
1 polymer ?
#
loop_
_entity_poly.entity_id
_entity_poly.type
_entity_poly.pdbx_seq_one_letter_code
_entity_poly.pdbx_strand_id
1 'polypeptide(L)'
;MLTACGAGYTRQFIHDAAVAAQRYSLVDSLAMDARLRADLATAMRGVDVLLCPTSAVTSLQADGEYLDGIDTPFGHREHYWEGHLTSPFNVANHCAVLSVPSGLSDENAPTGVQVVSHPHDEAMAFRVAHAVEGLVGFDGRPVLSAGA
;
A
#
# COMPACT_ATOMS: atom_id res chain seq x y z
N MET A 1 32.24 -4.64 -18.28
CA MET A 1 31.72 -3.39 -17.70
C MET A 1 30.22 -3.35 -17.98
N LEU A 2 29.42 -4.12 -17.23
CA LEU A 2 27.95 -4.08 -17.30
C LEU A 2 27.51 -2.96 -16.36
N THR A 3 27.13 -1.82 -16.90
CA THR A 3 26.39 -0.80 -16.15
C THR A 3 25.04 -1.42 -15.81
N ALA A 4 24.81 -1.75 -14.54
CA ALA A 4 23.59 -2.39 -14.08
C ALA A 4 22.38 -1.52 -14.42
N CYS A 5 21.58 -1.98 -15.38
CA CYS A 5 20.28 -1.44 -15.72
C CYS A 5 19.38 -1.54 -14.47
N GLY A 6 19.08 -0.41 -13.84
CA GLY A 6 18.19 -0.33 -12.68
C GLY A 6 18.00 1.12 -12.26
N ALA A 7 16.79 1.50 -11.88
CA ALA A 7 16.51 2.82 -11.34
C ALA A 7 17.25 3.02 -9.99
N GLY A 8 17.57 4.27 -9.65
CA GLY A 8 18.25 4.62 -8.40
C GLY A 8 17.56 4.03 -7.16
N TYR A 9 16.26 4.27 -7.02
CA TYR A 9 15.46 3.74 -5.90
C TYR A 9 15.53 2.22 -5.78
N THR A 10 15.65 1.49 -6.89
CA THR A 10 15.71 0.03 -6.87
C THR A 10 17.01 -0.45 -6.22
N ARG A 11 18.13 0.21 -6.54
CA ARG A 11 19.42 -0.10 -5.93
C ARG A 11 19.44 0.22 -4.44
N GLN A 12 18.89 1.37 -4.05
CA GLN A 12 18.77 1.76 -2.65
C GLN A 12 17.90 0.75 -1.89
N PHE A 13 16.72 0.40 -2.40
CA PHE A 13 15.86 -0.59 -1.77
C PHE A 13 16.56 -1.95 -1.57
N ILE A 14 17.28 -2.44 -2.58
CA ILE A 14 18.04 -3.71 -2.46
C ILE A 14 19.13 -3.60 -1.40
N HIS A 15 19.87 -2.50 -1.37
CA HIS A 15 20.91 -2.26 -0.37
C HIS A 15 20.32 -2.25 1.04
N ASP A 16 19.25 -1.48 1.25
CA ASP A 16 18.66 -1.29 2.58
C ASP A 16 17.97 -2.56 3.08
N ALA A 17 17.31 -3.30 2.19
CA ALA A 17 16.75 -4.62 2.49
C ALA A 17 17.86 -5.62 2.88
N ALA A 18 19.00 -5.62 2.19
CA ALA A 18 20.14 -6.49 2.53
C ALA A 18 20.76 -6.13 3.88
N VAL A 19 20.88 -4.84 4.20
CA VAL A 19 21.33 -4.36 5.51
C VAL A 19 20.33 -4.76 6.61
N ALA A 20 19.03 -4.62 6.38
CA ALA A 20 17.99 -5.00 7.32
C ALA A 20 17.97 -6.52 7.59
N ALA A 21 18.15 -7.34 6.54
CA ALA A 21 18.19 -8.80 6.64
C ALA A 21 19.36 -9.32 7.49
N GLN A 22 20.42 -8.52 7.68
CA GLN A 22 21.53 -8.88 8.58
C GLN A 22 21.23 -8.57 10.05
N ARG A 23 20.21 -7.76 10.34
CA ARG A 23 19.87 -7.29 11.70
C ARG A 23 18.90 -8.23 12.42
N TYR A 24 18.07 -8.94 11.68
CA TYR A 24 17.01 -9.79 12.24
C TYR A 24 17.16 -11.21 11.73
N SER A 25 17.12 -12.19 12.64
CA SER A 25 17.03 -13.59 12.22
C SER A 25 15.63 -13.87 11.64
N LEU A 26 15.50 -14.97 10.89
CA LEU A 26 14.19 -15.43 10.42
C LEU A 26 13.19 -15.61 11.57
N VAL A 27 13.66 -16.05 12.74
CA VAL A 27 12.81 -16.23 13.93
C VAL A 27 12.32 -14.88 14.46
N ASP A 28 13.18 -13.86 14.48
CA ASP A 28 12.79 -12.51 14.89
C ASP A 28 11.74 -11.93 13.94
N SER A 29 11.93 -12.11 12.62
CA SER A 29 10.95 -11.67 11.60
C SER A 29 9.59 -12.33 11.80
N LEU A 30 9.55 -13.66 11.99
CA LEU A 30 8.28 -14.37 12.25
C LEU A 30 7.59 -13.90 13.54
N ALA A 31 8.36 -13.56 14.58
CA ALA A 31 7.81 -12.99 15.81
C ALA A 31 7.24 -11.58 15.60
N MET A 32 7.87 -10.77 14.74
CA MET A 32 7.36 -9.44 14.36
C MET A 32 6.06 -9.57 13.55
N ASP A 33 5.99 -10.50 12.60
CA ASP A 33 4.77 -10.79 11.82
C ASP A 33 3.61 -11.22 12.73
N ALA A 34 3.89 -12.09 13.71
CA ALA A 34 2.89 -12.52 14.69
C ALA A 34 2.37 -11.36 15.56
N ARG A 35 3.24 -10.42 15.95
CA ARG A 35 2.85 -9.21 16.68
C ARG A 35 1.96 -8.30 15.83
N LEU A 36 2.35 -8.04 14.58
CA LEU A 36 1.56 -7.24 13.65
C LEU A 36 0.16 -7.84 13.45
N ARG A 37 0.07 -9.17 13.31
CA ARG A 37 -1.20 -9.88 13.22
C ARG A 37 -2.06 -9.70 14.48
N ALA A 38 -1.46 -9.76 15.66
CA ALA A 38 -2.17 -9.57 16.93
C ALA A 38 -2.68 -8.12 17.10
N ASP A 39 -1.89 -7.14 16.65
CA ASP A 39 -2.27 -5.72 16.66
C ASP A 39 -3.43 -5.45 15.69
N LEU A 40 -3.39 -6.03 14.48
CA LEU A 40 -4.50 -5.96 13.54
C LEU A 40 -5.77 -6.63 14.08
N ALA A 41 -5.66 -7.85 14.61
CA ALA A 41 -6.80 -8.53 15.24
C ALA A 41 -7.37 -7.71 16.39
N THR A 42 -6.53 -6.96 17.10
CA THR A 42 -6.95 -6.02 18.15
C THR A 42 -7.71 -4.83 17.57
N ALA A 43 -7.19 -4.20 16.53
CA ALA A 43 -7.84 -3.07 15.86
C ALA A 43 -9.19 -3.43 15.24
N MET A 44 -9.35 -4.68 14.78
CA MET A 44 -10.57 -5.19 14.18
C MET A 44 -11.64 -5.63 15.20
N ARG A 45 -11.35 -5.62 16.51
CA ARG A 45 -12.35 -6.04 17.50
C ARG A 45 -13.57 -5.12 17.46
N GLY A 46 -14.74 -5.72 17.25
CA GLY A 46 -16.02 -5.03 17.29
C GLY A 46 -16.40 -4.30 15.99
N VAL A 47 -15.63 -4.48 14.91
CA VAL A 47 -15.94 -3.96 13.58
C VAL A 47 -15.80 -5.08 12.55
N ASP A 48 -16.65 -5.12 11.53
CA ASP A 48 -16.58 -6.18 10.51
C ASP A 48 -15.40 -5.98 9.54
N VAL A 49 -15.01 -4.73 9.32
CA VAL A 49 -13.94 -4.33 8.40
C VAL A 49 -13.19 -3.09 8.91
N LEU A 50 -11.96 -2.90 8.44
CA LEU A 50 -11.24 -1.63 8.50
C LEU A 50 -11.23 -0.96 7.12
N LEU A 51 -11.39 0.35 7.11
CA LEU A 51 -11.19 1.20 5.94
C LEU A 51 -9.89 1.98 6.10
N CYS A 52 -9.02 1.91 5.10
CA CYS A 52 -7.74 2.60 5.10
C CYS A 52 -7.47 3.20 3.73
N PRO A 53 -6.79 4.36 3.60
CA PRO A 53 -6.30 4.80 2.29
C PRO A 53 -5.34 3.76 1.71
N THR A 54 -5.34 3.58 0.38
CA THR A 54 -4.40 2.65 -0.29
C THR A 54 -2.97 3.21 -0.35
N SER A 55 -2.86 4.53 -0.48
CA SER A 55 -1.59 5.25 -0.58
C SER A 55 -1.66 6.51 0.28
N ALA A 56 -0.54 6.91 0.86
CA ALA A 56 -0.37 8.17 1.59
C ALA A 56 -0.15 9.37 0.66
N VAL A 57 0.12 9.11 -0.63
CA VAL A 57 0.28 10.11 -1.69
C VAL A 57 -0.64 9.81 -2.86
N THR A 58 -1.02 10.84 -3.61
CA THR A 58 -1.97 10.74 -4.73
C THR A 58 -1.33 10.14 -5.99
N SER A 59 -0.06 10.46 -6.23
CA SER A 59 0.70 9.96 -7.38
C SER A 59 2.20 9.99 -7.12
N LEU A 60 2.94 9.18 -7.89
CA LEU A 60 4.39 9.26 -8.04
C LEU A 60 4.69 9.56 -9.51
N GLN A 61 5.70 10.40 -9.74
CA GLN A 61 6.26 10.71 -11.05
C GLN A 61 6.92 9.46 -11.64
N ALA A 62 6.71 9.24 -12.94
CA ALA A 62 7.18 8.04 -13.62
C ALA A 62 8.71 7.95 -13.69
N ASP A 63 9.40 9.09 -13.73
CA ASP A 63 10.85 9.23 -13.76
C ASP A 63 11.45 9.59 -12.39
N GLY A 64 10.64 9.57 -11.32
CA GLY A 64 11.09 9.91 -9.97
C GLY A 64 12.06 8.87 -9.38
N GLU A 65 13.22 9.35 -8.91
CA GLU A 65 14.22 8.48 -8.26
C GLU A 65 14.05 8.35 -6.75
N TYR A 66 13.39 9.29 -6.07
CA TYR A 66 13.01 9.23 -4.65
C TYR A 66 14.11 8.76 -3.66
N LEU A 67 15.38 9.07 -3.95
CA LEU A 67 16.51 8.63 -3.13
C LEU A 67 16.55 9.28 -1.75
N ASP A 68 16.01 10.50 -1.67
CA ASP A 68 15.89 11.29 -0.45
C ASP A 68 14.47 11.20 0.14
N GLY A 69 13.71 10.15 -0.20
CA GLY A 69 12.38 9.92 0.33
C GLY A 69 11.25 10.66 -0.39
N ILE A 70 10.10 10.74 0.27
CA ILE A 70 8.89 11.42 -0.22
C ILE A 70 8.21 12.22 0.89
N ASP A 71 7.51 13.28 0.49
CA ASP A 71 6.64 14.02 1.40
C ASP A 71 5.20 13.49 1.35
N THR A 72 4.61 13.33 2.52
CA THR A 72 3.19 12.96 2.69
C THR A 72 2.47 14.04 3.51
N PRO A 73 1.13 14.07 3.51
CA PRO A 73 0.36 14.93 4.42
C PRO A 73 0.69 14.70 5.91
N PHE A 74 1.30 13.56 6.24
CA PHE A 74 1.70 13.17 7.60
C PHE A 74 3.21 13.32 7.83
N GLY A 75 3.88 14.15 7.03
CA GLY A 75 5.30 14.44 7.11
C GLY A 75 6.16 13.64 6.13
N HIS A 76 7.46 13.90 6.19
CA HIS A 76 8.47 13.27 5.36
C HIS A 76 8.63 11.77 5.67
N ARG A 77 8.92 10.97 4.65
CA ARG A 77 9.23 9.54 4.75
C ARG A 77 10.56 9.28 4.06
N GLU A 78 11.42 8.51 4.71
CA GLU A 78 12.80 8.28 4.24
C GLU A 78 12.81 7.45 2.95
N HIS A 79 11.78 6.64 2.72
CA HIS A 79 11.61 5.87 1.49
C HIS A 79 10.24 6.04 0.84
N TYR A 80 10.21 6.05 -0.50
CA TYR A 80 8.95 6.12 -1.25
C TYR A 80 7.99 4.97 -0.94
N TRP A 81 8.50 3.79 -0.59
CA TRP A 81 7.66 2.63 -0.30
C TRP A 81 6.78 2.84 0.94
N GLU A 82 7.20 3.70 1.87
CA GLU A 82 6.41 4.08 3.05
C GLU A 82 5.15 4.88 2.68
N GLY A 83 5.08 5.38 1.45
CA GLY A 83 3.85 5.92 0.87
C GLY A 83 2.80 4.85 0.57
N HIS A 84 3.19 3.58 0.44
CA HIS A 84 2.27 2.47 0.18
C HIS A 84 1.75 1.88 1.50
N LEU A 85 0.48 2.18 1.81
CA LEU A 85 -0.17 1.77 3.05
C LEU A 85 -0.71 0.33 3.02
N THR A 86 -0.25 -0.48 2.06
CA THR A 86 -0.65 -1.88 1.87
C THR A 86 0.25 -2.86 2.63
N SER A 87 1.47 -2.42 2.98
CA SER A 87 2.51 -3.26 3.56
C SER A 87 2.10 -4.02 4.82
N PRO A 88 1.34 -3.43 5.78
CA PRO A 88 0.89 -4.19 6.96
C PRO A 88 0.08 -5.43 6.60
N PHE A 89 -0.73 -5.37 5.54
CA PHE A 89 -1.61 -6.47 5.13
C PHE A 89 -0.89 -7.52 4.27
N ASN A 90 0.13 -7.12 3.52
CA ASN A 90 1.01 -8.06 2.81
C ASN A 90 1.87 -8.88 3.78
N VAL A 91 2.36 -8.25 4.86
CA VAL A 91 3.12 -8.94 5.91
C VAL A 91 2.21 -9.80 6.76
N ALA A 92 1.06 -9.27 7.20
CA ALA A 92 0.12 -10.00 8.02
C ALA A 92 -0.69 -11.07 7.27
N ASN A 93 -0.69 -11.06 5.92
CA ASN A 93 -1.23 -11.99 4.90
C ASN A 93 -2.44 -12.91 5.25
N HIS A 94 -3.22 -12.55 6.25
CA HIS A 94 -4.32 -13.36 6.76
C HIS A 94 -5.65 -12.69 6.52
N CYS A 95 -5.70 -11.36 6.49
CA CYS A 95 -6.91 -10.60 6.21
C CYS A 95 -7.17 -10.53 4.71
N ALA A 96 -8.43 -10.64 4.29
CA ALA A 96 -8.78 -10.36 2.90
C ALA A 96 -8.89 -8.84 2.69
N VAL A 97 -8.15 -8.34 1.70
CA VAL A 97 -8.03 -6.91 1.38
C VAL A 97 -8.34 -6.67 -0.08
N LEU A 98 -9.09 -5.62 -0.35
CA LEU A 98 -9.41 -5.15 -1.69
C LEU A 98 -9.36 -3.62 -1.73
N SER A 99 -9.02 -3.06 -2.89
CA SER A 99 -9.00 -1.62 -3.10
C SER A 99 -10.15 -1.21 -4.01
N VAL A 100 -10.92 -0.21 -3.60
CA VAL A 100 -11.99 0.40 -4.39
C VAL A 100 -11.59 1.84 -4.74
N PRO A 101 -11.83 2.32 -5.98
CA PRO A 101 -11.62 3.72 -6.30
C PRO A 101 -12.42 4.65 -5.39
N SER A 102 -11.77 5.67 -4.83
CA SER A 102 -12.42 6.70 -4.01
C SER A 102 -12.65 8.02 -4.74
N GLY A 103 -12.15 8.15 -5.98
CA GLY A 103 -12.28 9.35 -6.80
C GLY A 103 -10.96 9.74 -7.45
N LEU A 104 -10.83 11.04 -7.74
CA LEU A 104 -9.61 11.64 -8.30
C LEU A 104 -9.01 12.62 -7.29
N SER A 105 -7.69 12.72 -7.28
CA SER A 105 -6.99 13.80 -6.59
C SER A 105 -7.14 15.13 -7.35
N ASP A 106 -6.65 16.20 -6.74
CA ASP A 106 -6.55 17.51 -7.39
C ASP A 106 -5.62 17.49 -8.62
N GLU A 107 -4.68 16.54 -8.69
CA GLU A 107 -3.85 16.29 -9.88
C GLU A 107 -4.49 15.32 -10.90
N ASN A 108 -5.77 15.01 -10.74
CA ASN A 108 -6.53 14.11 -11.61
C ASN A 108 -6.02 12.64 -11.59
N ALA A 109 -5.31 12.25 -10.51
CA ALA A 109 -4.84 10.89 -10.31
C ALA A 109 -5.89 10.04 -9.56
N PRO A 110 -6.16 8.78 -9.94
CA PRO A 110 -7.08 7.91 -9.21
C PRO A 110 -6.60 7.66 -7.77
N THR A 111 -7.48 7.87 -6.81
CA THR A 111 -7.27 7.51 -5.40
C THR A 111 -8.08 6.27 -5.04
N GLY A 112 -7.70 5.59 -3.95
CA GLY A 112 -8.37 4.37 -3.52
C GLY A 112 -8.46 4.24 -2.01
N VAL A 113 -9.50 3.50 -1.60
CA VAL A 113 -9.70 3.01 -0.23
C VAL A 113 -9.57 1.48 -0.21
N GLN A 114 -8.80 1.00 0.75
CA GLN A 114 -8.67 -0.41 1.09
C GLN A 114 -9.82 -0.80 2.04
N VAL A 115 -10.52 -1.88 1.70
CA VAL A 115 -11.44 -2.58 2.60
C VAL A 115 -10.74 -3.83 3.09
N VAL A 116 -10.51 -3.90 4.40
CA VAL A 116 -9.80 -4.99 5.07
C VAL A 116 -10.80 -5.74 5.94
N SER A 117 -11.08 -6.99 5.59
CA SER A 117 -11.97 -7.87 6.34
C SER A 117 -11.20 -8.83 7.25
N HIS A 118 -11.93 -9.54 8.09
CA HIS A 118 -11.35 -10.59 8.92
C HIS A 118 -10.74 -11.72 8.07
N PRO A 119 -9.85 -12.53 8.65
CA PRO A 119 -9.30 -13.67 7.94
C PRO A 119 -10.37 -14.61 7.39
N HIS A 120 -10.25 -14.92 6.11
CA HIS A 120 -11.17 -15.80 5.37
C HIS A 120 -12.63 -15.28 5.26
N ASP A 121 -12.83 -13.96 5.37
CA ASP A 121 -14.14 -13.32 5.18
C ASP A 121 -14.17 -12.41 3.95
N GLU A 122 -13.73 -12.96 2.80
CA GLU A 122 -13.75 -12.27 1.51
C GLU A 122 -15.17 -11.80 1.15
N ALA A 123 -16.20 -12.55 1.57
CA ALA A 123 -17.59 -12.20 1.33
C ALA A 123 -17.99 -10.88 2.00
N MET A 124 -17.54 -10.64 3.24
CA MET A 124 -17.74 -9.34 3.89
C MET A 124 -16.97 -8.24 3.19
N ALA A 125 -15.72 -8.52 2.79
CA ALA A 125 -14.90 -7.58 2.04
C ALA A 125 -15.64 -7.10 0.79
N PHE A 126 -16.08 -8.03 -0.08
CA PHE A 126 -16.82 -7.70 -1.31
C PHE A 126 -18.14 -6.97 -1.05
N ARG A 127 -18.86 -7.32 0.02
CA ARG A 127 -20.11 -6.65 0.38
C ARG A 127 -19.88 -5.18 0.68
N VAL A 128 -18.88 -4.88 1.51
CA VAL A 128 -18.53 -3.49 1.84
C VAL A 128 -17.95 -2.78 0.62
N ALA A 129 -17.10 -3.45 -0.16
CA ALA A 129 -16.56 -2.92 -1.41
C ALA A 129 -17.66 -2.40 -2.34
N HIS A 130 -18.69 -3.23 -2.55
CA HIS A 130 -19.82 -2.90 -3.41
C HIS A 130 -20.63 -1.71 -2.86
N ALA A 131 -20.81 -1.64 -1.54
CA ALA A 131 -21.45 -0.49 -0.91
C ALA A 131 -20.62 0.80 -1.09
N VAL A 132 -19.30 0.72 -0.91
CA VAL A 132 -18.38 1.85 -1.16
C VAL A 132 -18.44 2.29 -2.61
N GLU A 133 -18.35 1.35 -3.56
CA GLU A 133 -18.44 1.63 -4.99
C GLU A 133 -19.73 2.35 -5.35
N GLY A 134 -20.88 1.87 -4.83
CA GLY A 134 -22.18 2.50 -5.05
C GLY A 134 -22.32 3.90 -4.45
N LEU A 135 -21.66 4.18 -3.32
CA LEU A 135 -21.65 5.50 -2.69
C LEU A 135 -20.72 6.48 -3.40
N VAL A 136 -19.55 6.02 -3.84
CA VAL A 136 -18.58 6.85 -4.57
C VAL A 136 -19.07 7.15 -5.98
N GLY A 137 -19.67 6.16 -6.66
CA GLY A 137 -20.19 6.31 -8.02
C GLY A 137 -19.12 6.64 -9.06
N PHE A 138 -17.88 6.17 -8.85
CA PHE A 138 -16.74 6.52 -9.71
C PHE A 138 -16.86 5.88 -11.11
N ASP A 139 -17.06 6.70 -12.13
CA ASP A 139 -17.15 6.29 -13.53
C ASP A 139 -16.04 6.86 -14.43
N GLY A 140 -15.05 7.54 -13.82
CA GLY A 140 -13.91 8.10 -14.54
C GLY A 140 -13.18 7.07 -15.39
N ARG A 141 -12.80 7.45 -16.61
CA ARG A 141 -12.02 6.61 -17.54
C ARG A 141 -10.79 7.37 -17.99
N PRO A 142 -9.59 6.75 -17.95
CA PRO A 142 -8.40 7.39 -18.45
C PRO A 142 -8.54 7.61 -19.95
N VAL A 143 -8.22 8.82 -20.42
CA VAL A 143 -8.04 9.07 -21.85
C VAL A 143 -6.68 8.50 -22.22
N LEU A 144 -6.68 7.33 -22.84
CA LEU A 144 -5.46 6.76 -23.41
C LEU A 144 -5.24 7.48 -24.74
N SER A 145 -4.34 8.47 -24.77
CA SER A 145 -3.81 8.94 -26.03
C SER A 145 -3.04 7.78 -26.67
N ALA A 146 -3.42 7.38 -27.89
CA ALA A 146 -2.54 6.59 -28.73
C ALA A 146 -1.27 7.43 -28.93
N GLY A 147 -0.15 6.98 -28.35
CA GLY A 147 1.04 7.80 -28.13
C GLY A 147 1.55 8.53 -29.38
N ALA A 148 2.19 9.68 -29.12
CA ALA A 148 3.15 10.31 -30.01
C ALA A 148 4.53 9.66 -29.83
#